data_AF-G8RPL0-F1
#
_entry.id   AF-G8RPL0-F1
#
_cell.length_a   1.000
_cell.length_b   1.000
_cell.length_c   1.000
_cell.angle_alpha   90.00
_cell.angle_beta   90.00
_cell.angle_gamma   90.00
#
_symmetry.space_group_name_H-M   'P 1'
#
loop_
_entity.id
_entity.type
_entity.pdbx_description
1 polymer ?
#
loop_
_entity_poly.entity_id
_entity_poly.type
_entity_poly.pdbx_seq_one_letter_code
_entity_poly.pdbx_strand_id
1 'polypeptide(L)'
;MTFTDAAAQSKTFARAWGDLVAGFGKRELWFHLGWQDIKQRYRRSVLGPFWITIATGATAVAMGLLYSKLFKLPLEEHLPYVTLGLIIWNLINASILEGAEVFIANEGLIKQLPTPLSVHVYRLVWRQIILFGHNMIIFVIIAIIYPKPWKWTDLAVVPALFLIVLNCVWVSLCFGILATRYRDISPLLVSLVQLLFFMTPIIWNESTLRQQGAGDYARIVELNPLLHYLDIVRAPLLGADQEVHHWVVVIVLTIIGWTLAAFAMRQYRSRVAYWV
;
A
#
# COMPACT_ATOMS: atom_id res chain seq x y z
N MET A 1 42.24 -3.23 4.03
CA MET A 1 41.07 -2.38 3.72
C MET A 1 41.14 -1.18 4.66
N THR A 2 41.43 0.02 4.17
CA THR A 2 41.57 1.19 5.05
C THR A 2 40.20 1.70 5.51
N PHE A 3 40.11 2.39 6.65
CA PHE A 3 38.85 2.96 7.14
C PHE A 3 38.18 3.91 6.13
N THR A 4 38.98 4.59 5.32
CA THR A 4 38.56 5.44 4.20
C THR A 4 37.92 4.63 3.06
N ASP A 5 38.45 3.44 2.74
CA ASP A 5 37.84 2.54 1.74
C ASP A 5 36.50 1.99 2.23
N ALA A 6 36.39 1.64 3.51
CA ALA A 6 35.16 1.14 4.11
C ALA A 6 34.04 2.21 4.12
N ALA A 7 34.39 3.48 4.38
CA ALA A 7 33.48 4.61 4.34
C ALA A 7 33.05 4.97 2.91
N ALA A 8 33.98 4.96 1.94
CA ALA A 8 33.68 5.20 0.52
C ALA A 8 32.79 4.10 -0.08
N GLN A 9 33.00 2.83 0.31
CA GLN A 9 32.16 1.72 -0.13
C GLN A 9 30.76 1.72 0.49
N SER A 10 30.51 2.49 1.57
CA SER A 10 29.19 2.56 2.23
C SER A 10 28.12 3.21 1.34
N LYS A 11 28.51 4.09 0.42
CA LYS A 11 27.61 4.86 -0.47
C LYS A 11 27.59 4.36 -1.92
N THR A 12 27.46 3.05 -2.10
CA THR A 12 27.45 2.42 -3.42
C THR A 12 26.07 1.83 -3.74
N PHE A 13 25.63 1.99 -4.99
CA PHE A 13 24.41 1.34 -5.48
C PHE A 13 24.50 -0.19 -5.38
N ALA A 14 25.70 -0.76 -5.56
CA ALA A 14 25.93 -2.19 -5.39
C ALA A 14 25.57 -2.69 -3.98
N ARG A 15 25.89 -1.93 -2.92
CA ARG A 15 25.49 -2.28 -1.54
C ARG A 15 24.02 -2.02 -1.24
N ALA A 16 23.41 -1.00 -1.85
CA ALA A 16 21.97 -0.76 -1.74
C ALA A 16 21.17 -1.91 -2.37
N TRP A 17 21.54 -2.30 -3.58
CA TRP A 17 20.99 -3.47 -4.26
C TRP A 17 21.29 -4.76 -3.50
N GLY A 18 22.51 -4.90 -2.99
CA GLY A 18 22.91 -6.03 -2.16
C GLY A 18 22.08 -6.17 -0.89
N ASP A 19 21.65 -5.06 -0.25
CA ASP A 19 20.73 -5.13 0.89
C ASP A 19 19.37 -5.68 0.49
N LEU A 20 18.78 -5.16 -0.60
CA LEU A 20 17.48 -5.62 -1.10
C LEU A 20 17.52 -7.12 -1.46
N VAL A 21 18.54 -7.54 -2.22
CA VAL A 21 18.70 -8.94 -2.62
C VAL A 21 18.97 -9.84 -1.40
N ALA A 22 19.84 -9.42 -0.48
CA ALA A 22 20.14 -10.20 0.72
C ALA A 22 18.94 -10.31 1.65
N GLY A 23 18.19 -9.22 1.85
CA GLY A 23 16.96 -9.23 2.65
C GLY A 23 15.87 -10.07 2.00
N PHE A 24 15.74 -10.00 0.67
CA PHE A 24 14.84 -10.86 -0.07
C PHE A 24 15.26 -12.33 -0.02
N GLY A 25 16.54 -12.64 0.15
CA GLY A 25 17.04 -14.00 0.41
C GLY A 25 16.65 -14.54 1.79
N LYS A 26 16.37 -13.66 2.78
CA LYS A 26 15.95 -14.04 4.13
C LYS A 26 14.44 -14.27 4.25
N ARG A 27 13.82 -14.93 3.26
CA ARG A 27 12.35 -15.12 3.16
C ARG A 27 11.73 -15.75 4.38
N GLU A 28 12.33 -16.83 4.86
CA GLU A 28 11.85 -17.52 6.06
C GLU A 28 11.77 -16.60 7.27
N LEU A 29 12.77 -15.71 7.43
CA LEU A 29 12.82 -14.75 8.53
C LEU A 29 11.69 -13.73 8.43
N TRP A 30 11.58 -13.00 7.32
CA TRP A 30 10.56 -11.94 7.22
C TRP A 30 9.14 -12.49 7.10
N PHE A 31 8.94 -13.69 6.54
CA PHE A 31 7.66 -14.39 6.60
C PHE A 31 7.27 -14.73 8.04
N HIS A 32 8.20 -15.31 8.81
CA HIS A 32 7.92 -15.68 10.19
C HIS A 32 7.67 -14.46 11.07
N LEU A 33 8.49 -13.41 10.94
CA LEU A 33 8.32 -12.17 11.70
C LEU A 33 7.00 -11.47 11.36
N GLY A 34 6.60 -11.41 10.09
CA GLY A 34 5.34 -10.77 9.69
C GLY A 34 4.12 -11.57 10.16
N TRP A 35 4.22 -12.90 10.18
CA TRP A 35 3.20 -13.76 10.79
C TRP A 35 3.11 -13.57 12.31
N GLN A 36 4.26 -13.47 12.98
CA GLN A 36 4.33 -13.18 14.42
C GLN A 36 3.72 -11.82 14.76
N ASP A 37 3.91 -10.79 13.92
CA ASP A 37 3.28 -9.48 14.15
C ASP A 37 1.76 -9.57 14.26
N ILE A 38 1.13 -10.33 13.37
CA ILE A 38 -0.32 -10.53 13.39
C ILE A 38 -0.71 -11.29 14.66
N LYS A 39 -0.03 -12.40 14.96
CA LYS A 39 -0.30 -13.17 16.18
C LYS A 39 -0.14 -12.36 17.47
N GLN A 40 0.85 -11.47 17.52
CA GLN A 40 1.10 -10.60 18.66
C GLN A 40 0.05 -9.50 18.76
N ARG A 41 -0.28 -8.84 17.64
CA ARG A 41 -1.31 -7.79 17.58
C ARG A 41 -2.68 -8.30 18.03
N TYR A 42 -3.01 -9.55 17.70
CA TYR A 42 -4.28 -10.17 18.08
C TYR A 42 -4.14 -11.16 19.25
N ARG A 43 -3.04 -11.08 20.03
CA ARG A 43 -2.85 -11.96 21.19
C ARG A 43 -3.97 -11.69 22.19
N ARG A 44 -4.68 -12.76 22.60
CA ARG A 44 -5.87 -12.73 23.49
C ARG A 44 -7.15 -12.17 22.84
N SER A 45 -7.17 -11.95 21.53
CA SER A 45 -8.43 -11.65 20.83
C SER A 45 -9.18 -12.94 20.54
N VAL A 46 -10.49 -12.97 20.83
CA VAL A 46 -11.37 -14.13 20.55
C VAL A 46 -11.57 -14.31 19.04
N LEU A 47 -11.84 -13.22 18.31
CA LEU A 47 -12.05 -13.25 16.86
C LEU A 47 -10.75 -13.14 16.06
N GLY A 48 -9.66 -12.72 16.70
CA GLY A 48 -8.37 -12.60 16.03
C GLY A 48 -8.37 -11.56 14.89
N PRO A 49 -7.68 -11.83 13.77
CA PRO A 49 -7.60 -10.93 12.62
C PRO A 49 -8.95 -10.59 11.98
N PHE A 50 -10.00 -11.41 12.16
CA PHE A 50 -11.33 -11.14 11.58
C PHE A 50 -11.95 -9.81 12.04
N TRP A 51 -11.50 -9.24 13.16
CA TRP A 51 -11.90 -7.90 13.56
C TRP A 51 -11.60 -6.83 12.49
N ILE A 52 -10.48 -6.93 11.78
CA ILE A 52 -10.16 -5.96 10.72
C ILE A 52 -11.14 -6.07 9.55
N THR A 53 -11.52 -7.30 9.21
CA THR A 53 -12.47 -7.62 8.16
C THR A 53 -13.87 -7.13 8.53
N ILE A 54 -14.30 -7.35 9.78
CA ILE A 54 -15.59 -6.86 10.27
C ILE A 54 -15.63 -5.33 10.25
N ALA A 55 -14.58 -4.66 10.74
CA ALA A 55 -14.52 -3.20 10.76
C ALA A 55 -14.52 -2.60 9.33
N THR A 56 -13.72 -3.16 8.43
CA THR A 56 -13.66 -2.72 7.02
C THR A 56 -14.99 -2.98 6.32
N GLY A 57 -15.59 -4.16 6.52
CA GLY A 57 -16.88 -4.53 5.93
C GLY A 57 -18.03 -3.66 6.45
N ALA A 58 -18.09 -3.41 7.76
CA ALA A 58 -19.08 -2.50 8.34
C ALA A 58 -18.94 -1.08 7.77
N THR A 59 -17.71 -0.58 7.64
CA THR A 59 -17.43 0.72 7.02
C THR A 59 -17.87 0.75 5.56
N ALA A 60 -17.52 -0.27 4.78
CA ALA A 60 -17.88 -0.37 3.38
C ALA A 60 -19.40 -0.42 3.17
N VAL A 61 -20.12 -1.22 3.97
CA VAL A 61 -21.58 -1.30 3.93
C VAL A 61 -22.23 0.01 4.35
N ALA A 62 -21.77 0.63 5.45
CA ALA A 62 -22.32 1.90 5.90
C ALA A 62 -22.12 3.01 4.86
N MET A 63 -20.91 3.14 4.31
CA MET A 63 -20.61 4.14 3.28
C MET A 63 -21.34 3.82 1.97
N GLY A 64 -21.33 2.57 1.52
CA GLY A 64 -22.02 2.16 0.30
C GLY A 64 -23.52 2.45 0.36
N LEU A 65 -24.19 2.13 1.47
CA LEU A 65 -25.61 2.43 1.67
C LEU A 65 -25.89 3.93 1.75
N LEU A 66 -25.08 4.67 2.51
CA LEU A 66 -25.25 6.11 2.68
C LEU A 66 -25.13 6.86 1.35
N TYR A 67 -24.05 6.60 0.62
CA TYR A 67 -23.75 7.32 -0.63
C TYR A 67 -24.57 6.83 -1.81
N SER A 68 -24.96 5.55 -1.86
CA SER A 68 -25.95 5.06 -2.82
C SER A 68 -27.28 5.81 -2.66
N LYS A 69 -27.76 6.01 -1.43
CA LYS A 69 -28.98 6.80 -1.18
C LYS A 69 -28.80 8.28 -1.47
N LEU A 70 -27.67 8.87 -1.08
CA LEU A 70 -27.41 10.30 -1.25
C LEU A 70 -27.30 10.69 -2.73
N PHE A 71 -26.59 9.88 -3.52
CA PHE A 71 -26.33 10.15 -4.93
C PHE A 71 -27.27 9.41 -5.89
N LYS A 72 -28.25 8.68 -5.36
CA LYS A 72 -29.23 7.88 -6.12
C LYS A 72 -28.55 6.87 -7.07
N LEU A 73 -27.47 6.26 -6.61
CA LEU A 73 -26.72 5.25 -7.37
C LEU A 73 -27.25 3.85 -7.06
N PRO A 74 -27.28 2.93 -8.05
CA PRO A 74 -27.61 1.53 -7.81
C PRO A 74 -26.67 0.92 -6.75
N LEU A 75 -27.23 0.34 -5.69
CA LEU A 75 -26.44 -0.24 -4.61
C LEU A 75 -25.54 -1.38 -5.10
N GLU A 76 -26.03 -2.14 -6.08
CA GLU A 76 -25.34 -3.27 -6.72
C GLU A 76 -24.05 -2.86 -7.43
N GLU A 77 -23.97 -1.65 -7.97
CA GLU A 77 -22.76 -1.11 -8.61
C GLU A 77 -21.86 -0.41 -7.60
N HIS A 78 -22.48 0.35 -6.68
CA HIS A 78 -21.76 1.24 -5.78
C HIS A 78 -21.11 0.49 -4.61
N LEU A 79 -21.77 -0.51 -4.03
CA LEU A 79 -21.24 -1.23 -2.87
C LEU A 79 -19.94 -2.01 -3.17
N PRO A 80 -19.82 -2.78 -4.28
CA PRO A 80 -18.56 -3.39 -4.69
C PRO A 80 -17.46 -2.34 -4.96
N TYR A 81 -17.83 -1.21 -5.58
CA TYR A 81 -16.90 -0.12 -5.89
C TYR A 81 -16.27 0.49 -4.64
N VAL A 82 -17.09 0.85 -3.65
CA VAL A 82 -16.62 1.42 -2.37
C VAL A 82 -15.81 0.38 -1.60
N THR A 83 -16.26 -0.88 -1.58
CA THR A 83 -15.56 -1.95 -0.86
C THR A 83 -14.15 -2.16 -1.40
N LEU A 84 -13.99 -2.37 -2.70
CA LEU A 84 -12.66 -2.50 -3.31
C LEU A 84 -11.80 -1.26 -3.08
N GLY A 85 -12.43 -0.08 -3.19
CA GLY A 85 -11.79 1.20 -2.90
C GLY A 85 -11.14 1.21 -1.52
N LEU A 86 -11.91 0.88 -0.50
CA LEU A 86 -11.45 0.87 0.89
C LEU A 86 -10.38 -0.20 1.13
N ILE A 87 -10.52 -1.39 0.54
CA ILE A 87 -9.55 -2.49 0.71
C ILE A 87 -8.18 -2.09 0.14
N ILE A 88 -8.15 -1.59 -1.10
CA ILE A 88 -6.91 -1.16 -1.77
C ILE A 88 -6.35 0.09 -1.08
N TRP A 89 -7.20 1.04 -0.72
CA TRP A 89 -6.78 2.24 0.01
C TRP A 89 -6.11 1.89 1.34
N ASN A 90 -6.66 0.94 2.10
CA ASN A 90 -6.08 0.52 3.38
C ASN A 90 -4.67 -0.06 3.20
N LEU A 91 -4.41 -0.77 2.11
CA LEU A 91 -3.07 -1.26 1.78
C LEU A 91 -2.09 -0.11 1.47
N ILE A 92 -2.53 0.87 0.66
CA ILE A 92 -1.74 2.06 0.34
C ILE A 92 -1.45 2.87 1.62
N ASN A 93 -2.49 3.17 2.40
CA ASN A 93 -2.42 3.88 3.67
C ASN A 93 -1.42 3.22 4.62
N ALA A 94 -1.52 1.89 4.81
CA ALA A 94 -0.61 1.15 5.68
C ALA A 94 0.84 1.19 5.17
N SER A 95 1.06 1.12 3.85
CA SER A 95 2.41 1.21 3.28
C SER A 95 3.08 2.58 3.52
N ILE A 96 2.28 3.65 3.64
CA ILE A 96 2.78 4.99 3.92
C ILE A 96 2.98 5.18 5.43
N LEU A 97 1.93 4.98 6.22
CA LEU A 97 1.93 5.30 7.65
C LEU A 97 2.73 4.29 8.48
N GLU A 98 2.43 2.99 8.35
CA GLU A 98 3.22 1.97 9.05
C GLU A 98 4.61 1.81 8.42
N GLY A 99 4.77 2.18 7.14
CA GLY A 99 6.06 2.27 6.46
C GLY A 99 6.98 3.34 7.04
N ALA A 100 6.44 4.54 7.35
CA ALA A 100 7.18 5.60 8.02
C ALA A 100 7.72 5.15 9.39
N GLU A 101 6.94 4.38 10.13
CA GLU A 101 7.31 3.87 11.46
C GLU A 101 8.14 2.58 11.43
N VAL A 102 8.38 1.97 10.26
CA VAL A 102 8.87 0.59 10.17
C VAL A 102 10.21 0.38 10.87
N PHE A 103 11.14 1.31 10.76
CA PHE A 103 12.45 1.19 11.37
C PHE A 103 12.43 1.62 12.84
N ILE A 104 11.67 2.66 13.19
CA ILE A 104 11.51 3.14 14.57
C ILE A 104 10.91 2.03 15.44
N ALA A 105 9.84 1.41 14.97
CA ALA A 105 9.18 0.29 15.66
C ALA A 105 10.06 -0.97 15.78
N ASN A 106 11.13 -1.08 15.00
CA ASN A 106 12.05 -2.22 14.98
C ASN A 106 13.45 -1.87 15.53
N GLU A 107 13.60 -0.76 16.26
CA GLU A 107 14.87 -0.30 16.86
C GLU A 107 15.68 -1.40 17.51
N GLY A 108 15.07 -2.16 18.43
CA GLY A 108 15.76 -3.19 19.18
C GLY A 108 16.36 -4.26 18.27
N LEU A 109 15.63 -4.69 17.23
CA LEU A 109 16.13 -5.68 16.26
C LEU A 109 17.25 -5.10 15.40
N ILE A 110 17.10 -3.86 14.94
CA ILE A 110 18.10 -3.19 14.09
C ILE A 110 19.43 -3.00 14.83
N LYS A 111 19.38 -2.67 16.13
CA LYS A 111 20.58 -2.45 16.95
C LYS A 111 21.24 -3.75 17.42
N GLN A 112 20.48 -4.84 17.55
CA GLN A 112 20.98 -6.11 18.12
C GLN A 112 21.34 -7.16 17.06
N LEU A 113 20.70 -7.15 15.89
CA LEU A 113 20.91 -8.16 14.85
C LEU A 113 21.48 -7.51 13.59
N PRO A 114 22.57 -8.07 13.00
CA PRO A 114 23.11 -7.58 11.75
C PRO A 114 22.26 -8.07 10.56
N THR A 115 21.01 -7.61 10.47
CA THR A 115 20.10 -7.94 9.36
C THR A 115 20.02 -6.81 8.33
N PRO A 116 19.86 -7.12 7.03
CA PRO A 116 19.57 -6.10 6.02
C PRO A 116 18.32 -5.31 6.39
N LEU A 117 18.35 -3.98 6.17
CA LEU A 117 17.22 -3.11 6.55
C LEU A 117 15.94 -3.48 5.80
N SER A 118 16.09 -3.89 4.54
CA SER A 118 15.00 -4.36 3.69
C SER A 118 14.17 -5.51 4.31
N VAL A 119 14.75 -6.33 5.22
CA VAL A 119 14.02 -7.40 5.93
C VAL A 119 12.83 -6.84 6.72
N HIS A 120 13.01 -5.70 7.39
CA HIS A 120 11.94 -5.06 8.17
C HIS A 120 10.83 -4.51 7.26
N VAL A 121 11.20 -4.01 6.09
CA VAL A 121 10.24 -3.57 5.06
C VAL A 121 9.49 -4.76 4.48
N TYR A 122 10.17 -5.86 4.14
CA TYR A 122 9.52 -7.07 3.63
C TYR A 122 8.59 -7.71 4.68
N ARG A 123 8.97 -7.71 5.95
CA ARG A 123 8.13 -8.12 7.09
C ARG A 123 6.83 -7.31 7.12
N LEU A 124 6.93 -5.98 7.03
CA LEU A 124 5.78 -5.09 7.01
C LEU A 124 4.87 -5.36 5.80
N VAL A 125 5.44 -5.37 4.59
CA VAL A 125 4.65 -5.58 3.37
C VAL A 125 3.98 -6.95 3.37
N TRP A 126 4.66 -8.00 3.84
CA TRP A 126 4.07 -9.32 4.01
C TRP A 126 2.87 -9.33 4.96
N ARG A 127 3.01 -8.67 6.12
CA ARG A 127 1.89 -8.49 7.05
C ARG A 127 0.72 -7.79 6.35
N GLN A 128 0.98 -6.74 5.59
CA GLN A 128 -0.07 -6.00 4.88
C GLN A 128 -0.74 -6.83 3.76
N ILE A 129 0.00 -7.70 3.07
CA ILE A 129 -0.57 -8.65 2.11
C ILE A 129 -1.53 -9.63 2.80
N ILE A 130 -1.16 -10.15 3.98
CA ILE A 130 -2.06 -11.03 4.73
C ILE A 130 -3.34 -10.30 5.13
N LEU A 131 -3.23 -9.07 5.63
CA LEU A 131 -4.41 -8.26 6.02
C LEU A 131 -5.27 -7.88 4.81
N PHE A 132 -4.65 -7.54 3.68
CA PHE A 132 -5.34 -7.33 2.40
C PHE A 132 -6.11 -8.59 1.97
N GLY A 133 -5.48 -9.76 2.06
CA GLY A 133 -6.14 -11.05 1.76
C GLY A 133 -7.35 -11.33 2.65
N HIS A 134 -7.26 -11.04 3.96
CA HIS A 134 -8.39 -11.16 4.88
C HIS A 134 -9.54 -10.20 4.52
N ASN A 135 -9.22 -8.98 4.10
CA ASN A 135 -10.21 -8.01 3.67
C ASN A 135 -10.83 -8.35 2.31
N MET A 136 -10.08 -9.02 1.42
CA MET A 136 -10.60 -9.46 0.12
C MET A 136 -11.77 -10.45 0.24
N ILE A 137 -11.90 -11.16 1.37
CA ILE A 137 -13.05 -12.02 1.66
C ILE A 137 -14.37 -11.23 1.58
N ILE A 138 -14.38 -9.97 2.02
CA ILE A 138 -15.58 -9.09 1.94
C ILE A 138 -15.98 -8.90 0.49
N PHE A 139 -15.01 -8.60 -0.36
CA PHE A 139 -15.25 -8.42 -1.79
C PHE A 139 -15.74 -9.72 -2.44
N VAL A 140 -15.14 -10.87 -2.09
CA VAL A 140 -15.59 -12.18 -2.61
C VAL A 140 -17.07 -12.43 -2.27
N ILE A 141 -17.49 -12.14 -1.03
CA ILE A 141 -18.90 -12.27 -0.62
C ILE A 141 -19.80 -11.35 -1.47
N ILE A 142 -19.39 -10.10 -1.66
CA ILE A 142 -20.15 -9.11 -2.45
C ILE A 142 -20.22 -9.53 -3.93
N ALA A 143 -19.13 -10.04 -4.50
CA ALA A 143 -19.07 -10.49 -5.89
C ALA A 143 -19.94 -11.75 -6.14
N ILE A 144 -20.21 -12.55 -5.11
CA ILE A 144 -21.18 -13.66 -5.19
C ILE A 144 -22.62 -13.13 -5.19
N ILE A 145 -22.91 -12.09 -4.40
CA ILE A 145 -24.24 -11.47 -4.32
C ILE A 145 -24.55 -10.68 -5.60
N TYR A 146 -23.56 -9.95 -6.12
CA TYR A 146 -23.64 -9.13 -7.34
C TYR A 146 -22.66 -9.67 -8.39
N PRO A 147 -23.01 -10.77 -9.08
CA PRO A 147 -22.13 -11.38 -10.05
C PRO A 147 -21.95 -10.49 -11.27
N LYS A 148 -20.73 -10.50 -11.82
CA LYS A 148 -20.35 -9.81 -13.05
C LYS A 148 -19.88 -10.80 -14.13
N PRO A 149 -19.95 -10.43 -15.41
CA PRO A 149 -19.32 -11.23 -16.46
C PRO A 149 -17.79 -11.11 -16.38
N TRP A 150 -17.12 -12.25 -16.20
CA TRP A 150 -15.66 -12.31 -16.18
C TRP A 150 -15.11 -12.38 -17.61
N LYS A 151 -14.14 -11.52 -17.92
CA LYS A 151 -13.41 -11.52 -19.19
C LYS A 151 -11.97 -12.01 -18.97
N TRP A 152 -11.33 -12.55 -20.00
CA TRP A 152 -9.90 -12.90 -19.93
C TRP A 152 -8.99 -11.72 -19.60
N THR A 153 -9.41 -10.50 -19.97
CA THR A 153 -8.74 -9.25 -19.60
C THR A 153 -8.69 -9.04 -18.09
N ASP A 154 -9.64 -9.57 -17.31
CA ASP A 154 -9.71 -9.38 -15.86
C ASP A 154 -8.54 -10.06 -15.13
N LEU A 155 -7.84 -11.00 -15.79
CA LEU A 155 -6.63 -11.63 -15.26
C LEU A 155 -5.48 -10.62 -15.06
N ALA A 156 -5.59 -9.43 -15.65
CA ALA A 156 -4.68 -8.30 -15.39
C ALA A 156 -4.66 -7.86 -13.92
N VAL A 157 -5.62 -8.29 -13.09
CA VAL A 157 -5.54 -8.09 -11.63
C VAL A 157 -4.26 -8.69 -11.02
N VAL A 158 -3.75 -9.80 -11.56
CA VAL A 158 -2.54 -10.46 -11.05
C VAL A 158 -1.30 -9.58 -11.21
N PRO A 159 -0.95 -9.08 -12.41
CA PRO A 159 0.15 -8.13 -12.56
C PRO A 159 -0.11 -6.80 -11.83
N ALA A 160 -1.36 -6.35 -11.70
CA ALA A 160 -1.69 -5.14 -10.95
C ALA A 160 -1.38 -5.29 -9.46
N LEU A 161 -1.76 -6.42 -8.84
CA LEU A 161 -1.45 -6.71 -7.44
C LEU A 161 0.05 -6.85 -7.22
N PHE A 162 0.77 -7.47 -8.16
CA PHE A 162 2.24 -7.52 -8.10
C PHE A 162 2.85 -6.11 -8.11
N LEU A 163 2.37 -5.22 -8.98
CA LEU A 163 2.81 -3.83 -9.02
C LEU A 163 2.49 -3.10 -7.71
N ILE A 164 1.29 -3.24 -7.14
CA ILE A 164 0.97 -2.59 -5.85
C ILE A 164 1.91 -3.07 -4.75
N VAL A 165 2.12 -4.39 -4.64
CA VAL A 165 3.05 -4.95 -3.63
C VAL A 165 4.46 -4.40 -3.82
N LEU A 166 4.93 -4.35 -5.06
CA LEU A 166 6.24 -3.80 -5.40
C LEU A 166 6.33 -2.30 -5.02
N ASN A 167 5.23 -1.55 -5.14
CA ASN A 167 5.15 -0.15 -4.73
C ASN A 167 5.15 0.02 -3.21
N CYS A 168 4.42 -0.83 -2.48
CA CYS A 168 4.41 -0.82 -1.01
C CYS A 168 5.83 -0.93 -0.43
N VAL A 169 6.71 -1.71 -1.07
CA VAL A 169 8.11 -1.87 -0.63
C VAL A 169 8.89 -0.56 -0.72
N TRP A 170 8.93 0.08 -1.89
CA TRP A 170 9.75 1.29 -2.05
C TRP A 170 9.17 2.48 -1.26
N VAL A 171 7.84 2.58 -1.17
CA VAL A 171 7.13 3.59 -0.38
C VAL A 171 7.52 3.46 1.10
N SER A 172 7.38 2.26 1.66
CA SER A 172 7.73 1.98 3.05
C SER A 172 9.21 2.23 3.32
N LEU A 173 10.08 1.89 2.38
CA LEU A 173 11.51 2.10 2.50
C LEU A 173 11.87 3.60 2.50
N CYS A 174 11.30 4.37 1.57
CA CYS A 174 11.57 5.81 1.47
C CYS A 174 11.05 6.56 2.69
N PHE A 175 9.77 6.37 3.04
CA PHE A 175 9.19 7.05 4.20
C PHE A 175 9.79 6.57 5.50
N GLY A 176 10.12 5.28 5.65
CA GLY A 176 10.83 4.77 6.81
C GLY A 176 12.18 5.45 7.01
N ILE A 177 13.00 5.56 5.95
CA ILE A 177 14.29 6.27 6.05
C ILE A 177 14.09 7.75 6.38
N LEU A 178 13.12 8.42 5.76
CA LEU A 178 12.86 9.84 6.02
C LEU A 178 12.37 10.09 7.44
N ALA A 179 11.45 9.27 7.95
CA ALA A 179 10.88 9.42 9.28
C ALA A 179 11.87 9.08 10.40
N THR A 180 12.74 8.08 10.19
CA THR A 180 13.85 7.85 11.15
C THR A 180 14.78 9.05 11.25
N ARG A 181 15.04 9.74 10.14
CA ARG A 181 15.87 10.96 10.14
C ARG A 181 15.13 12.16 10.74
N TYR A 182 13.85 12.31 10.42
CA TYR A 182 13.02 13.45 10.78
C TYR A 182 11.71 12.97 11.39
N ARG A 183 11.60 13.04 12.72
CA ARG A 183 10.43 12.54 13.47
C ARG A 183 9.11 13.23 13.11
N ASP A 184 9.16 14.46 12.58
CA ASP A 184 7.97 15.21 12.16
C ASP A 184 7.33 14.69 10.87
N ILE A 185 8.02 13.83 10.11
CA ILE A 185 7.49 13.26 8.87
C ILE A 185 6.30 12.34 9.15
N SER A 186 6.32 11.55 10.22
CA SER A 186 5.23 10.62 10.50
C SER A 186 3.90 11.33 10.80
N PRO A 187 3.83 12.32 11.71
CA PRO A 187 2.62 13.11 11.89
C PRO A 187 2.17 13.85 10.61
N LEU A 188 3.12 14.38 9.83
CA LEU A 188 2.81 15.04 8.55
C LEU A 188 2.15 14.07 7.57
N LEU A 189 2.68 12.85 7.45
CA LEU A 189 2.11 11.81 6.58
C LEU A 189 0.70 11.41 7.02
N VAL A 190 0.40 11.38 8.33
CA VAL A 190 -0.97 11.12 8.81
C VAL A 190 -1.95 12.15 8.25
N SER A 191 -1.64 13.44 8.38
CA SER A 191 -2.48 14.52 7.83
C SER A 191 -2.55 14.46 6.30
N LEU A 192 -1.43 14.19 5.62
CA LEU A 192 -1.39 14.12 4.17
C LEU A 192 -2.22 12.96 3.63
N VAL A 193 -2.09 11.76 4.20
CA VAL A 193 -2.85 10.58 3.78
C VAL A 193 -4.35 10.80 4.03
N GLN A 194 -4.73 11.47 5.11
CA GLN A 194 -6.13 11.84 5.34
C GLN A 194 -6.67 12.77 4.23
N LEU A 195 -5.91 13.78 3.82
CA LEU A 195 -6.29 14.65 2.69
C LEU A 195 -6.38 13.86 1.37
N LEU A 196 -5.39 12.99 1.11
CA LEU A 196 -5.34 12.15 -0.08
C LEU A 196 -6.52 11.18 -0.16
N PHE A 197 -7.05 10.70 0.97
CA PHE A 197 -8.27 9.87 1.00
C PHE A 197 -9.45 10.59 0.35
N PHE A 198 -9.68 11.87 0.71
CA PHE A 198 -10.78 12.66 0.16
C PHE A 198 -10.55 13.07 -1.29
N MET A 199 -9.29 13.28 -1.69
CA MET A 199 -8.92 13.63 -3.07
C MET A 199 -8.93 12.42 -4.03
N THR A 200 -8.94 11.19 -3.51
CA THR A 200 -8.95 9.98 -4.32
C THR A 200 -10.38 9.48 -4.49
N PRO A 201 -10.80 9.05 -5.70
CA PRO A 201 -12.15 8.53 -5.95
C PRO A 201 -12.36 7.13 -5.34
N ILE A 202 -12.35 7.06 -4.01
CA ILE A 202 -12.53 5.82 -3.25
C ILE A 202 -14.02 5.53 -3.14
N ILE A 203 -14.79 6.56 -2.78
CA ILE A 203 -16.21 6.45 -2.48
C ILE A 203 -17.06 6.89 -3.66
N TRP A 204 -16.61 7.87 -4.42
CA TRP A 204 -17.28 8.43 -5.59
C TRP A 204 -16.49 8.08 -6.86
N ASN A 205 -17.14 8.20 -8.01
CA ASN A 205 -16.55 8.00 -9.33
C ASN A 205 -16.78 9.22 -10.23
N GLU A 206 -16.21 9.21 -11.43
CA GLU A 206 -16.35 10.30 -12.38
C GLU A 206 -17.81 10.54 -12.79
N SER A 207 -18.61 9.49 -12.96
CA SER A 207 -20.02 9.62 -13.32
C SER A 207 -20.82 10.34 -12.23
N THR A 208 -20.51 10.10 -10.95
CA THR A 208 -21.09 10.82 -9.81
C THR A 208 -20.71 12.30 -9.84
N LEU A 209 -19.45 12.64 -10.12
CA LEU A 209 -19.02 14.04 -10.24
C LEU A 209 -19.73 14.78 -11.37
N ARG A 210 -19.85 14.14 -12.55
CA ARG A 210 -20.55 14.71 -13.70
C ARG A 210 -22.04 14.93 -13.42
N GLN A 211 -22.69 13.97 -12.75
CA GLN A 211 -24.09 14.10 -12.34
C GLN A 211 -24.33 15.24 -11.34
N GLN A 212 -23.33 15.56 -10.50
CA GLN A 212 -23.40 16.63 -9.51
C GLN A 212 -22.96 18.00 -10.05
N GLY A 213 -22.70 18.12 -11.36
CA GLY A 213 -22.28 19.39 -11.98
C GLY A 213 -20.81 19.76 -11.74
N ALA A 214 -20.01 18.84 -11.20
CA ALA A 214 -18.59 19.03 -10.89
C ALA A 214 -17.66 18.37 -11.94
N GLY A 215 -18.13 18.23 -13.18
CA GLY A 215 -17.41 17.50 -14.25
C GLY A 215 -16.02 18.07 -14.57
N ASP A 216 -15.82 19.38 -14.41
CA ASP A 216 -14.51 20.01 -14.65
C ASP A 216 -13.44 19.55 -13.65
N TYR A 217 -13.84 19.14 -12.44
CA TYR A 217 -12.94 18.62 -11.42
C TYR A 217 -12.46 17.20 -11.72
N ALA A 218 -13.10 16.47 -12.63
CA ALA A 218 -12.67 15.12 -13.03
C ALA A 218 -11.21 15.12 -13.54
N ARG A 219 -10.82 16.14 -14.32
CA ARG A 219 -9.44 16.27 -14.83
C ARG A 219 -8.42 16.53 -13.73
N ILE A 220 -8.81 17.25 -12.68
CA ILE A 220 -7.94 17.50 -11.52
C ILE A 220 -7.75 16.22 -10.72
N VAL A 221 -8.80 15.40 -10.64
CA VAL A 221 -8.79 14.11 -9.95
C VAL A 221 -7.88 13.11 -10.67
N GLU A 222 -7.86 13.11 -12.00
CA GLU A 222 -6.93 12.31 -12.81
C GLU A 222 -5.45 12.65 -12.58
N LEU A 223 -5.11 13.85 -12.06
CA LEU A 223 -3.73 14.18 -11.71
C LEU A 223 -3.26 13.46 -10.43
N ASN A 224 -4.18 12.86 -9.67
CA ASN A 224 -3.84 12.17 -8.44
C ASN A 224 -3.23 10.79 -8.76
N PRO A 225 -1.94 10.55 -8.47
CA PRO A 225 -1.29 9.28 -8.78
C PRO A 225 -1.95 8.08 -8.11
N LEU A 226 -2.56 8.26 -6.93
CA LEU A 226 -3.21 7.19 -6.16
C LEU A 226 -4.48 6.67 -6.83
N LEU A 227 -5.12 7.47 -7.68
CA LEU A 227 -6.25 7.04 -8.49
C LEU A 227 -5.83 5.90 -9.42
N HIS A 228 -4.71 6.05 -10.15
CA HIS A 228 -4.29 5.03 -11.11
C HIS A 228 -3.93 3.71 -10.41
N TYR A 229 -3.35 3.76 -9.20
CA TYR A 229 -3.13 2.54 -8.40
C TYR A 229 -4.43 1.86 -7.98
N LEU A 230 -5.44 2.65 -7.64
CA LEU A 230 -6.76 2.13 -7.28
C LEU A 230 -7.42 1.45 -8.49
N ASP A 231 -7.34 2.09 -9.65
CA ASP A 231 -8.05 1.68 -10.84
C ASP A 231 -7.49 0.39 -11.48
N ILE A 232 -6.16 0.25 -11.57
CA ILE A 232 -5.53 -0.94 -12.17
C ILE A 232 -5.91 -2.26 -11.48
N VAL A 233 -6.31 -2.22 -10.20
CA VAL A 233 -6.82 -3.39 -9.47
C VAL A 233 -8.33 -3.42 -9.45
N ARG A 234 -8.98 -2.26 -9.31
CA ARG A 234 -10.43 -2.16 -9.20
C ARG A 234 -11.13 -2.49 -10.52
N ALA A 235 -10.71 -1.91 -11.65
CA ALA A 235 -11.38 -2.10 -12.93
C ALA A 235 -11.47 -3.57 -13.36
N PRO A 236 -10.37 -4.38 -13.32
CA PRO A 236 -10.44 -5.82 -13.58
C PRO A 236 -11.36 -6.58 -12.61
N LEU A 237 -11.44 -6.17 -11.34
CA LEU A 237 -12.28 -6.83 -10.33
C LEU A 237 -13.76 -6.45 -10.45
N LEU A 238 -14.07 -5.25 -10.97
CA LEU A 238 -15.44 -4.82 -11.27
C LEU A 238 -15.89 -5.22 -12.68
N GLY A 239 -14.97 -5.66 -13.55
CA GLY A 239 -15.28 -6.03 -14.94
C GLY A 239 -15.45 -4.82 -15.85
N ALA A 240 -14.96 -3.67 -15.39
CA ALA A 240 -14.87 -2.45 -16.18
C ALA A 240 -13.73 -2.57 -17.20
N ASP A 241 -13.82 -1.78 -18.26
CA ASP A 241 -12.76 -1.71 -19.25
C ASP A 241 -11.50 -1.08 -18.64
N GLN A 242 -10.35 -1.64 -19.00
CA GLN A 242 -9.07 -1.25 -18.42
C GLN A 242 -8.39 -0.26 -19.34
N GLU A 243 -8.16 0.95 -18.84
CA GLU A 243 -7.48 1.95 -19.63
C GLU A 243 -5.96 1.80 -19.53
N VAL A 244 -5.29 1.74 -20.68
CA VAL A 244 -3.83 1.59 -20.78
C VAL A 244 -3.10 2.74 -20.09
N HIS A 245 -3.70 3.93 -20.04
CA HIS A 245 -3.07 5.10 -19.44
C HIS A 245 -2.82 4.92 -17.93
N HIS A 246 -3.73 4.29 -17.17
CA HIS A 246 -3.52 4.01 -15.74
C HIS A 246 -2.30 3.10 -15.53
N TRP A 247 -2.15 2.08 -16.38
CA TRP A 247 -0.99 1.18 -16.34
C TRP A 247 0.32 1.91 -16.61
N VAL A 248 0.35 2.76 -17.64
CA VAL A 248 1.55 3.56 -17.98
C VAL A 248 1.95 4.45 -16.81
N VAL A 249 1.00 5.18 -16.22
CA VAL A 249 1.27 6.06 -15.08
C VAL A 249 1.81 5.27 -13.90
N VAL A 250 1.19 4.14 -13.54
CA VAL A 250 1.67 3.29 -12.43
C VAL A 250 3.08 2.75 -12.71
N ILE A 251 3.38 2.30 -13.92
CA ILE A 251 4.71 1.79 -14.28
C ILE A 251 5.76 2.91 -14.17
N VAL A 252 5.46 4.10 -14.69
CA VAL A 252 6.36 5.27 -14.60
C VAL A 252 6.62 5.63 -13.14
N LEU A 253 5.57 5.72 -12.31
CA LEU A 253 5.69 6.00 -10.88
C LEU A 253 6.46 4.90 -10.14
N THR A 254 6.29 3.64 -10.55
CA THR A 254 7.05 2.51 -10.00
C THR A 254 8.54 2.69 -10.28
N ILE A 255 8.92 3.03 -11.52
CA ILE A 255 10.31 3.25 -11.91
C ILE A 255 10.90 4.44 -11.13
N ILE A 256 10.17 5.55 -11.05
CA ILE A 256 10.60 6.74 -10.29
C ILE A 256 10.77 6.40 -8.81
N GLY A 257 9.78 5.73 -8.22
CA GLY A 257 9.79 5.33 -6.81
C GLY A 257 10.95 4.41 -6.45
N TRP A 258 11.23 3.40 -7.29
CA TRP A 258 12.40 2.53 -7.09
C TRP A 258 13.73 3.26 -7.28
N THR A 259 13.79 4.24 -8.19
CA THR A 259 14.98 5.09 -8.36
C THR A 259 15.22 5.93 -7.10
N LEU A 260 14.17 6.53 -6.54
CA LEU A 260 14.23 7.27 -5.27
C LEU A 260 14.64 6.37 -4.10
N ALA A 261 14.07 5.17 -4.01
CA ALA A 261 14.42 4.20 -2.98
C ALA A 261 15.88 3.73 -3.10
N ALA A 262 16.36 3.48 -4.31
CA ALA A 262 17.76 3.12 -4.54
C ALA A 262 18.70 4.25 -4.11
N PHE A 263 18.34 5.52 -4.40
CA PHE A 263 19.10 6.69 -3.96
C PHE A 263 19.07 6.86 -2.44
N ALA A 264 17.90 6.72 -1.80
CA ALA A 264 17.74 6.79 -0.36
C ALA A 264 18.56 5.70 0.35
N MET A 265 18.51 4.46 -0.14
CA MET A 265 19.33 3.35 0.37
C MET A 265 20.82 3.62 0.19
N ARG A 266 21.25 4.08 -0.99
CA ARG A 266 22.67 4.40 -1.24
C ARG A 266 23.19 5.44 -0.25
N GLN A 267 22.40 6.48 0.02
CA GLN A 267 22.87 7.63 0.79
C GLN A 267 22.72 7.44 2.31
N TYR A 268 21.67 6.76 2.75
CA TYR A 268 21.22 6.81 4.15
C TYR A 268 21.16 5.47 4.87
N ARG A 269 21.24 4.32 4.17
CA ARG A 269 21.13 2.98 4.78
C ARG A 269 22.04 2.79 6.01
N SER A 270 23.31 3.16 5.92
CA SER A 270 24.26 2.99 7.03
C SER A 270 23.96 3.88 8.24
N ARG A 271 23.16 4.93 8.06
CA ARG A 271 22.81 5.90 9.11
C ARG A 271 21.54 5.53 9.87
N VAL A 272 20.68 4.70 9.29
CA VAL A 272 19.39 4.32 9.90
C VAL A 272 19.58 3.74 11.30
N ALA A 273 20.55 2.84 11.50
CA ALA A 273 20.81 2.26 12.82
C ALA A 273 21.23 3.27 13.90
N TYR A 274 21.73 4.44 13.50
CA TYR A 274 22.10 5.53 14.40
C TYR A 274 20.95 6.51 14.67
N TRP A 275 20.01 6.62 13.73
CA TRP A 275 18.87 7.55 13.83
C TRP A 275 17.68 6.98 14.56
N VAL A 276 17.52 5.67 14.47
CA VAL A 276 16.51 4.92 15.19
C VAL A 276 16.81 4.95 16.68
#